data_AF-A0A382VEQ4-F1
#
_entry.id   AF-A0A382VEQ4-F1
#
_cell.length_a   1.000
_cell.length_b   1.000
_cell.length_c   1.000
_cell.angle_alpha   90.00
_cell.angle_beta   90.00
_cell.angle_gamma   90.00
#
_symmetry.space_group_name_H-M   'P 1'
#
loop_
_entity.id
_entity.type
_entity.pdbx_description
1 polymer ?
#
loop_
_entity_poly.entity_id
_entity_poly.type
_entity_poly.pdbx_seq_one_letter_code
_entity_poly.pdbx_strand_id
1 'polypeptide(L)'
;MKVRLLVIFLLFGLAGSLWPKEIAVQGGGIRIMQLMRNQNSIKRYPDALPSLLKMMNEQTFARFDTDPLFISSLTDERLLENPILYVNCDDQPNLEFPQEEREALRRYMEQGGFVYLDAGIKASFLGSDLGHSYAAWEERPEVKELFAQVIPEKTFIPLPRNHDIFRTFFKGLPKNEYLKIEENQKRLPDTVLKFVEQEKWPHGTYSFVGMKVKGRLACVASPICAMGWGRDEFGAWIPPISFRIRESPENKSGDFGQSLKLASFAGGTFEVTR
;
A
#
# COMPACT_ATOMS: atom_id res chain seq x y z
N MET A 1 63.27 38.98 49.79
CA MET A 1 62.63 38.03 50.72
C MET A 1 61.18 37.84 50.28
N LYS A 2 60.85 36.62 49.80
CA LYS A 2 59.53 35.98 49.60
C LYS A 2 58.36 36.80 48.98
N VAL A 3 57.93 36.49 47.73
CA VAL A 3 56.73 35.68 47.36
C VAL A 3 55.44 36.55 47.38
N ARG A 4 54.55 36.64 46.38
CA ARG A 4 54.02 35.69 45.39
C ARG A 4 53.26 36.43 44.26
N LEU A 5 53.18 35.72 43.14
CA LEU A 5 52.45 35.92 41.89
C LEU A 5 50.93 36.15 42.05
N LEU A 6 50.35 37.08 41.27
CA LEU A 6 49.02 36.91 40.65
C LEU A 6 48.88 37.91 39.48
N VAL A 7 49.04 37.44 38.24
CA VAL A 7 48.65 38.19 37.03
C VAL A 7 47.37 37.54 36.51
N ILE A 8 46.28 38.30 36.56
CA ILE A 8 44.97 37.92 36.03
C ILE A 8 45.02 38.17 34.52
N PHE A 9 45.00 37.09 33.72
CA PHE A 9 44.75 37.17 32.28
C PHE A 9 43.24 37.11 32.03
N LEU A 10 42.70 38.19 31.45
CA LEU A 10 41.37 38.23 30.86
C LEU A 10 41.35 37.38 29.57
N LEU A 11 40.76 36.19 29.63
CA LEU A 11 40.36 35.42 28.46
C LEU A 11 38.91 35.80 28.11
N PHE A 12 38.74 36.77 27.20
CA PHE A 12 37.46 37.00 26.55
C PHE A 12 37.21 35.88 25.52
N GLY A 13 36.06 35.23 25.67
CA GLY A 13 35.71 34.00 24.99
C GLY A 13 35.65 34.10 23.46
N LEU A 14 36.37 33.19 22.81
CA LEU A 14 36.01 32.64 21.51
C LEU A 14 35.37 31.26 21.76
N ALA A 15 34.16 31.27 22.31
CA ALA A 15 33.28 30.11 22.23
C ALA A 15 32.75 30.07 20.79
N GLY A 16 33.55 29.52 19.88
CA GLY A 16 33.06 29.07 18.58
C GLY A 16 31.95 28.07 18.87
N SER A 17 30.73 28.40 18.42
CA SER A 17 29.58 27.53 18.45
C SER A 17 29.91 26.25 17.67
N LEU A 18 30.35 25.22 18.38
CA LEU A 18 30.32 23.83 17.94
C LEU A 18 28.86 23.36 17.96
N TRP A 19 28.03 24.00 17.16
CA TRP A 19 26.84 23.33 16.67
C TRP A 19 27.30 22.36 15.59
N PRO A 20 26.95 21.06 15.68
CA PRO A 20 27.17 20.18 14.55
C PRO A 20 26.42 20.80 13.37
N LYS A 21 27.17 21.26 12.37
CA LYS A 21 26.60 21.44 11.04
C LYS A 21 25.97 20.09 10.71
N GLU A 22 24.65 20.06 10.54
CA GLU A 22 24.00 18.96 9.84
C GLU A 22 24.80 18.76 8.57
N ILE A 23 25.52 17.63 8.52
CA ILE A 23 26.07 17.13 7.29
C ILE A 23 24.83 16.74 6.51
N ALA A 24 24.33 17.66 5.68
CA ALA A 24 23.38 17.34 4.64
C ALA A 24 24.06 16.30 3.74
N VAL A 25 23.80 15.04 4.03
CA VAL A 25 24.18 13.94 3.15
C VAL A 25 23.38 14.16 1.89
N GLN A 26 24.02 14.70 0.85
CA GLN A 26 23.58 14.59 -0.53
C GLN A 26 23.63 13.09 -0.89
N GLY A 27 22.63 12.33 -0.46
CA GLY A 27 22.52 10.89 -0.68
C GLY A 27 21.15 10.58 -1.24
N GLY A 28 21.13 10.09 -2.49
CA GLY A 28 19.92 9.77 -3.25
C GLY A 28 19.00 8.85 -2.47
N GLY A 29 17.74 9.27 -2.32
CA GLY A 29 16.70 8.43 -1.74
C GLY A 29 16.39 7.23 -2.62
N ILE A 30 15.75 6.21 -2.04
CA ILE A 30 15.17 5.08 -2.76
C ILE A 30 14.06 5.65 -3.65
N ARG A 31 14.24 5.59 -4.96
CA ARG A 31 13.21 6.01 -5.90
C ARG A 31 12.35 4.81 -6.32
N ILE A 32 11.05 5.04 -6.39
CA ILE A 32 10.08 4.04 -6.82
C ILE A 32 9.79 4.24 -8.31
N MET A 33 9.82 3.16 -9.07
CA MET A 33 9.37 3.17 -10.47
C MET A 33 7.86 3.04 -10.50
N GLN A 34 7.19 3.88 -11.29
CA GLN A 34 5.75 3.74 -11.54
C GLN A 34 5.49 3.51 -13.02
N LEU A 35 4.79 2.42 -13.34
CA LEU A 35 4.39 2.12 -14.72
C LEU A 35 3.22 3.01 -15.14
N MET A 36 3.40 3.74 -16.23
CA MET A 36 2.40 4.57 -16.90
C MET A 36 2.55 4.48 -18.42
N ARG A 37 1.86 3.52 -19.03
CA ARG A 37 1.96 3.25 -20.48
C ARG A 37 1.38 4.37 -21.34
N ASN A 38 0.40 5.11 -20.83
CA ASN A 38 -0.18 6.27 -21.51
C ASN A 38 0.03 7.51 -20.64
N GLN A 39 0.92 8.41 -21.06
CA GLN A 39 1.17 9.65 -20.31
C GLN A 39 -0.03 10.61 -20.30
N ASN A 40 -0.95 10.44 -21.26
CA ASN A 40 -2.17 11.22 -21.36
C ASN A 40 -3.38 10.55 -20.68
N SER A 41 -3.20 9.40 -20.00
CA SER A 41 -4.29 8.80 -19.23
C SER A 41 -4.53 9.55 -17.92
N ILE A 42 -5.77 9.50 -17.45
CA ILE A 42 -6.12 10.03 -16.14
C ILE A 42 -5.49 9.14 -15.08
N LYS A 43 -4.63 9.72 -14.23
CA LYS A 43 -4.09 9.05 -13.05
C LYS A 43 -5.16 8.98 -11.97
N ARG A 44 -5.51 7.78 -11.52
CA ARG A 44 -6.35 7.58 -10.34
C ARG A 44 -5.50 7.77 -9.10
N TYR A 45 -5.95 8.68 -8.23
CA TYR A 45 -5.26 8.99 -6.97
C TYR A 45 -3.78 9.39 -7.17
N PRO A 46 -3.50 10.45 -7.96
CA PRO A 46 -2.14 10.82 -8.35
C PRO A 46 -1.20 11.05 -7.15
N ASP A 47 -1.74 11.58 -6.04
CA ASP A 47 -0.95 11.87 -4.83
C ASP A 47 -0.83 10.70 -3.86
N ALA A 48 -1.40 9.53 -4.17
CA ALA A 48 -1.41 8.40 -3.25
C ALA A 48 -0.02 7.83 -2.98
N LEU A 49 0.73 7.50 -4.04
CA LEU A 49 2.09 6.99 -3.87
C LEU A 49 3.01 8.05 -3.23
N PRO A 50 3.06 9.32 -3.70
CA PRO A 50 3.81 10.37 -3.02
C PRO A 50 3.47 10.53 -1.54
N SER A 51 2.18 10.53 -1.18
CA SER A 51 1.71 10.66 0.21
C SER A 51 2.10 9.45 1.06
N LEU A 52 2.03 8.24 0.51
CA LEU A 52 2.49 7.02 1.17
C LEU A 52 4.00 7.10 1.44
N LEU A 53 4.81 7.46 0.45
CA LEU A 53 6.26 7.56 0.58
C LEU A 53 6.66 8.65 1.59
N LYS A 54 5.95 9.78 1.59
CA LYS A 54 6.13 10.83 2.60
C LYS A 54 5.85 10.30 4.00
N MET A 55 4.73 9.62 4.21
CA MET A 55 4.40 9.00 5.50
C MET A 55 5.45 7.97 5.91
N MET A 56 5.96 7.15 4.98
CA MET A 56 7.03 6.19 5.27
C MET A 56 8.32 6.89 5.73
N ASN A 57 8.68 8.01 5.12
CA ASN A 57 9.82 8.82 5.55
C ASN A 57 9.60 9.46 6.93
N GLU A 58 8.37 9.84 7.26
CA GLU A 58 8.01 10.41 8.58
C GLU A 58 8.00 9.36 9.70
N GLN A 59 7.66 8.11 9.38
CA GLN A 59 7.45 7.05 10.37
C GLN A 59 8.61 6.06 10.48
N THR A 60 9.53 6.05 9.52
CA THR A 60 10.64 5.09 9.46
C THR A 60 11.97 5.81 9.20
N PHE A 61 13.08 5.07 9.28
CA PHE A 61 14.38 5.57 8.86
C PHE A 61 14.62 5.42 7.34
N ALA A 62 13.60 5.02 6.58
CA ALA A 62 13.69 4.98 5.13
C ALA A 62 13.87 6.39 4.58
N ARG A 63 14.48 6.47 3.39
CA ARG A 63 14.69 7.71 2.66
C ARG A 63 14.17 7.52 1.25
N PHE A 64 12.85 7.47 1.07
CA PHE A 64 12.24 7.43 -0.25
C PHE A 64 12.28 8.80 -0.90
N ASP A 65 12.50 8.83 -2.20
CA ASP A 65 12.09 9.98 -3.00
C ASP A 65 10.57 9.94 -3.17
N THR A 66 9.89 11.04 -2.81
CA THR A 66 8.44 11.13 -2.90
C THR A 66 7.95 11.41 -4.33
N ASP A 67 8.85 11.76 -5.25
CA ASP A 67 8.56 11.89 -6.68
C ASP A 67 8.92 10.58 -7.41
N PRO A 68 7.92 9.73 -7.75
CA PRO A 68 8.19 8.46 -8.42
C PRO A 68 8.69 8.67 -9.85
N LEU A 69 9.57 7.78 -10.30
CA LEU A 69 10.05 7.80 -11.68
C LEU A 69 9.08 7.06 -12.59
N PHE A 70 8.47 7.79 -13.52
CA PHE A 70 7.54 7.21 -14.48
C PHE A 70 8.26 6.52 -15.64
N ILE A 71 7.83 5.30 -15.95
CA ILE A 71 8.23 4.54 -17.14
C ILE A 71 7.00 4.15 -17.94
N SER A 72 7.12 4.16 -19.26
CA SER A 72 6.03 3.76 -20.18
C SER A 72 6.16 2.33 -20.69
N SER A 73 7.29 1.66 -20.41
CA SER A 73 7.58 0.29 -20.82
C SER A 73 8.36 -0.44 -19.71
N LEU A 74 8.10 -1.73 -19.55
CA LEU A 74 8.86 -2.61 -18.66
C LEU A 74 10.25 -2.97 -19.21
N THR A 75 10.56 -2.64 -20.46
CA THR A 75 11.91 -2.76 -21.04
C THR A 75 12.82 -1.57 -20.75
N ASP A 76 12.33 -0.53 -20.05
CA ASP A 76 13.13 0.63 -19.69
C ASP A 76 14.30 0.22 -18.78
N GLU A 77 15.53 0.58 -19.17
CA GLU A 77 16.76 0.17 -18.47
C GLU A 77 16.79 0.65 -17.01
N ARG A 78 16.14 1.78 -16.72
CA ARG A 78 16.03 2.36 -15.37
C ARG A 78 15.25 1.46 -14.41
N LEU A 79 14.45 0.51 -14.92
CA LEU A 79 13.77 -0.48 -14.09
C LEU A 79 14.77 -1.32 -13.29
N LEU A 80 15.89 -1.73 -13.91
CA LEU A 80 16.91 -2.55 -13.24
C LEU A 80 17.74 -1.76 -12.23
N GLU A 81 17.78 -0.44 -12.37
CA GLU A 81 18.48 0.47 -11.46
C GLU A 81 17.68 0.76 -10.18
N ASN A 82 16.39 0.40 -10.13
CA ASN A 82 15.48 0.75 -9.05
C ASN A 82 14.81 -0.50 -8.46
N PRO A 83 14.85 -0.68 -7.12
CA PRO A 83 14.50 -1.96 -6.49
C PRO A 83 13.00 -2.24 -6.42
N ILE A 84 12.14 -1.24 -6.65
CA ILE A 84 10.69 -1.36 -6.50
C ILE A 84 9.97 -0.79 -7.74
N LEU A 85 9.09 -1.61 -8.30
CA LEU A 85 8.11 -1.24 -9.31
C LEU A 85 6.72 -1.21 -8.68
N TYR A 86 6.08 -0.05 -8.73
CA TYR A 86 4.69 0.15 -8.39
C TYR A 86 3.83 0.18 -9.66
N VAL A 87 2.76 -0.60 -9.68
CA VAL A 87 1.78 -0.61 -10.76
C VAL A 87 0.40 -0.43 -10.15
N ASN A 88 -0.22 0.71 -10.42
CA ASN A 88 -1.65 0.87 -10.24
C ASN A 88 -2.37 0.30 -11.46
N CYS A 89 -3.06 -0.82 -11.29
CA CYS A 89 -3.72 -1.53 -12.37
C CYS A 89 -4.92 -0.77 -12.95
N ASP A 90 -5.50 0.18 -12.21
CA ASP A 90 -6.58 1.04 -12.72
C ASP A 90 -6.09 2.25 -13.52
N ASP A 91 -4.78 2.53 -13.50
CA ASP A 91 -4.15 3.55 -14.37
C ASP A 91 -3.76 2.99 -15.74
N GLN A 92 -3.76 1.66 -15.90
CA GLN A 92 -3.37 1.01 -17.14
C GLN A 92 -4.58 0.85 -18.08
N PRO A 93 -4.43 1.12 -19.39
CA PRO A 93 -5.51 0.92 -20.35
C PRO A 93 -5.93 -0.56 -20.46
N ASN A 94 -4.95 -1.46 -20.34
CA ASN A 94 -5.09 -2.91 -20.21
C ASN A 94 -3.81 -3.47 -19.54
N LEU A 95 -3.84 -4.75 -19.18
CA LEU A 95 -2.69 -5.50 -18.68
C LEU A 95 -2.13 -6.48 -19.72
N GLU A 96 -2.26 -6.15 -21.00
CA GLU A 96 -1.70 -6.91 -22.11
C GLU A 96 -0.33 -6.33 -22.46
N PHE A 97 0.71 -7.13 -22.21
CA PHE A 97 2.10 -6.74 -22.41
C PHE A 97 2.74 -7.55 -23.55
N PRO A 98 3.55 -6.92 -24.42
CA PRO A 98 4.30 -7.64 -25.44
C PRO A 98 5.28 -8.62 -24.79
N GLN A 99 5.75 -9.59 -25.56
CA GLN A 99 6.66 -10.64 -25.06
C GLN A 99 7.91 -10.07 -24.39
N GLU A 100 8.54 -9.07 -24.99
CA GLU A 100 9.74 -8.41 -24.47
C GLU A 100 9.52 -7.76 -23.08
N GLU A 101 8.37 -7.12 -22.86
CA GLU A 101 8.02 -6.53 -21.55
C GLU A 101 7.72 -7.60 -20.50
N ARG A 102 7.06 -8.70 -20.89
CA ARG A 102 6.85 -9.85 -19.99
C ARG A 102 8.16 -10.50 -19.57
N GLU A 103 9.09 -10.66 -20.51
CA GLU A 103 10.43 -11.19 -20.24
C GLU A 103 11.27 -10.23 -19.38
N ALA A 104 11.17 -8.93 -19.60
CA ALA A 104 11.83 -7.92 -18.76
C ALA A 104 11.29 -7.95 -17.33
N LEU A 105 9.97 -8.05 -17.14
CA LEU A 105 9.35 -8.18 -15.82
C LEU A 105 9.76 -9.46 -15.09
N ARG A 106 9.80 -10.60 -15.80
CA ARG A 106 10.33 -11.86 -15.26
C ARG A 106 11.77 -11.66 -14.78
N ARG A 107 12.63 -11.13 -15.65
CA ARG A 107 14.06 -10.88 -15.34
C ARG A 107 14.23 -9.97 -14.13
N TYR A 108 13.44 -8.89 -14.07
CA TYR A 108 13.44 -7.96 -12.94
C TYR A 108 13.16 -8.68 -11.61
N MET A 109 12.08 -9.47 -11.55
CA MET A 109 11.76 -10.27 -10.36
C MET A 109 12.79 -11.37 -10.09
N GLU A 110 13.38 -11.99 -11.11
CA GLU A 110 14.42 -13.00 -10.92
C GLU A 110 15.74 -12.41 -10.40
N GLN A 111 16.00 -11.12 -10.64
CA GLN A 111 17.23 -10.43 -10.25
C GLN A 111 17.13 -9.68 -8.92
N GLY A 112 15.95 -9.66 -8.29
CA GLY A 112 15.77 -9.06 -6.96
C GLY A 112 14.74 -7.94 -6.89
N GLY A 113 14.26 -7.45 -8.04
CA GLY A 113 13.23 -6.42 -8.13
C GLY A 113 11.93 -6.81 -7.44
N PHE A 114 11.30 -5.86 -6.74
CA PHE A 114 10.03 -6.09 -6.04
C PHE A 114 8.89 -5.38 -6.78
N VAL A 115 7.81 -6.11 -7.06
CA VAL A 115 6.64 -5.58 -7.74
C VAL A 115 5.49 -5.43 -6.75
N TYR A 116 4.98 -4.21 -6.61
CA TYR A 116 3.75 -3.93 -5.89
C TYR A 116 2.64 -3.62 -6.90
N LEU A 117 1.63 -4.48 -6.96
CA LEU A 117 0.43 -4.25 -7.75
C LEU A 117 -0.67 -3.71 -6.84
N ASP A 118 -1.04 -2.46 -7.07
CA ASP A 118 -2.32 -1.95 -6.60
C ASP A 118 -3.39 -2.41 -7.59
N ALA A 119 -3.92 -3.60 -7.34
CA ALA A 119 -4.59 -4.40 -8.36
C ALA A 119 -6.06 -4.02 -8.60
N GLY A 120 -6.65 -3.17 -7.77
CA GLY A 120 -8.06 -2.81 -7.85
C GLY A 120 -8.98 -3.90 -7.29
N ILE A 121 -10.24 -3.52 -7.04
CA ILE A 121 -11.33 -4.47 -6.78
C ILE A 121 -12.23 -4.48 -8.01
N LYS A 122 -12.20 -5.58 -8.79
CA LYS A 122 -13.19 -5.87 -9.83
C LYS A 122 -13.80 -7.24 -9.62
N ALA A 123 -14.57 -7.39 -8.54
CA ALA A 123 -15.38 -8.59 -8.40
C ALA A 123 -16.57 -8.49 -9.37
N SER A 124 -16.83 -9.55 -10.13
CA SER A 124 -17.86 -9.57 -11.19
C SER A 124 -19.27 -9.23 -10.68
N PHE A 125 -19.55 -9.47 -9.40
CA PHE A 125 -20.83 -9.13 -8.77
C PHE A 125 -20.98 -7.64 -8.38
N LEU A 126 -19.90 -6.84 -8.41
CA LEU A 126 -19.91 -5.42 -8.03
C LEU A 126 -20.35 -4.48 -9.17
N GLY A 127 -20.48 -4.99 -10.40
CA GLY A 127 -20.82 -4.15 -11.56
C GLY A 127 -19.78 -3.02 -11.78
N SER A 128 -20.23 -1.86 -12.24
CA SER A 128 -19.39 -0.66 -12.43
C SER A 128 -19.12 0.13 -11.15
N ASP A 129 -19.68 -0.29 -10.01
CA ASP A 129 -19.64 0.47 -8.76
C ASP A 129 -18.46 -0.02 -7.88
N LEU A 130 -17.32 0.67 -8.01
CA LEU A 130 -16.00 0.27 -7.49
C LEU A 130 -15.79 0.61 -5.99
N GLY A 131 -16.85 0.55 -5.19
CA GLY A 131 -16.84 1.10 -3.83
C GLY A 131 -16.87 0.08 -2.68
N HIS A 132 -16.92 -1.23 -2.96
CA HIS A 132 -17.31 -2.18 -1.92
C HIS A 132 -16.47 -3.45 -1.85
N SER A 133 -16.00 -3.78 -0.63
CA SER A 133 -15.33 -5.05 -0.32
C SER A 133 -16.25 -5.92 0.53
N TYR A 134 -16.90 -6.92 -0.07
CA TYR A 134 -17.82 -7.82 0.63
C TYR A 134 -17.26 -9.23 0.88
N ALA A 135 -16.14 -9.63 0.25
CA ALA A 135 -15.67 -11.02 0.25
C ALA A 135 -14.14 -11.15 0.33
N ALA A 136 -13.66 -12.39 0.46
CA ALA A 136 -12.26 -12.74 0.21
C ALA A 136 -11.87 -12.18 -1.17
N TRP A 137 -10.75 -11.47 -1.21
CA TRP A 137 -10.28 -10.86 -2.44
C TRP A 137 -9.31 -11.80 -3.14
N GLU A 138 -9.49 -11.91 -4.45
CA GLU A 138 -8.55 -12.49 -5.39
C GLU A 138 -8.12 -11.39 -6.36
N GLU A 139 -6.92 -11.52 -6.92
CA GLU A 139 -6.50 -10.62 -7.98
C GLU A 139 -7.47 -10.66 -9.16
N ARG A 140 -7.56 -9.55 -9.90
CA ARG A 140 -8.41 -9.49 -11.09
C ARG A 140 -7.93 -10.51 -12.15
N PRO A 141 -8.84 -11.07 -12.97
CA PRO A 141 -8.47 -12.02 -14.02
C PRO A 141 -7.32 -11.55 -14.91
N GLU A 142 -7.29 -10.27 -15.27
CA GLU A 142 -6.26 -9.71 -16.15
C GLU A 142 -4.87 -9.70 -15.48
N VAL A 143 -4.81 -9.54 -14.14
CA VAL A 143 -3.55 -9.66 -13.38
C VAL A 143 -3.08 -11.10 -13.36
N LYS A 144 -4.01 -12.05 -13.12
CA LYS A 144 -3.71 -13.48 -13.12
C LYS A 144 -3.22 -13.96 -14.48
N GLU A 145 -3.89 -13.54 -15.56
CA GLU A 145 -3.54 -13.86 -16.94
C GLU A 145 -2.17 -13.31 -17.34
N LEU A 146 -1.86 -12.06 -16.95
CA LEU A 146 -0.54 -11.48 -17.16
C LEU A 146 0.54 -12.34 -16.49
N PHE A 147 0.37 -12.65 -15.20
CA PHE A 147 1.40 -13.36 -14.45
C PHE A 147 1.51 -14.84 -14.82
N ALA A 148 0.46 -15.47 -15.33
CA ALA A 148 0.54 -16.79 -15.96
C ALA A 148 1.41 -16.79 -17.23
N GLN A 149 1.56 -15.64 -17.88
CA GLN A 149 2.46 -15.47 -19.03
C GLN A 149 3.88 -15.05 -18.61
N VAL A 150 3.99 -14.26 -17.54
CA VAL A 150 5.28 -13.81 -16.99
C VAL A 150 5.99 -14.95 -16.26
N ILE A 151 5.32 -15.77 -15.45
CA ILE A 151 5.91 -16.93 -14.75
C ILE A 151 4.90 -18.09 -14.74
N PRO A 152 4.83 -18.90 -15.82
CA PRO A 152 3.78 -19.91 -16.02
C PRO A 152 3.66 -20.96 -14.91
N GLU A 153 4.76 -21.27 -14.22
CA GLU A 153 4.81 -22.26 -13.14
C GLU A 153 4.40 -21.71 -11.76
N LYS A 154 4.02 -20.44 -11.68
CA LYS A 154 3.61 -19.76 -10.45
C LYS A 154 2.21 -19.18 -10.57
N THR A 155 1.51 -19.18 -9.43
CA THR A 155 0.25 -18.46 -9.25
C THR A 155 0.38 -17.58 -8.01
N PHE A 156 -0.44 -16.54 -7.95
CA PHE A 156 -0.64 -15.80 -6.71
C PHE A 156 -1.26 -16.71 -5.64
N ILE A 157 -0.75 -16.56 -4.41
CA ILE A 157 -1.23 -17.30 -3.24
C ILE A 157 -1.61 -16.27 -2.17
N PRO A 158 -2.76 -16.41 -1.52
CA PRO A 158 -3.12 -15.54 -0.39
C PRO A 158 -2.03 -15.55 0.68
N LEU A 159 -1.62 -14.36 1.12
CA LEU A 159 -0.64 -14.25 2.19
C LEU A 159 -1.32 -14.52 3.53
N PRO A 160 -0.83 -15.50 4.34
CA PRO A 160 -1.44 -15.79 5.62
C PRO A 160 -1.22 -14.63 6.60
N ARG A 161 -2.10 -14.47 7.58
CA ARG A 161 -1.99 -13.42 8.62
C ARG A 161 -0.63 -13.42 9.32
N ASN A 162 -0.04 -14.60 9.49
CA ASN A 162 1.25 -14.77 10.12
C ASN A 162 2.42 -14.60 9.13
N HIS A 163 2.20 -14.05 7.94
CA HIS A 163 3.27 -13.67 7.03
C HIS A 163 4.02 -12.45 7.58
N ASP A 164 5.34 -12.41 7.41
CA ASP A 164 6.18 -11.36 8.00
C ASP A 164 5.83 -9.96 7.53
N ILE A 165 5.35 -9.82 6.28
CA ILE A 165 4.93 -8.53 5.70
C ILE A 165 3.91 -7.77 6.57
N PHE A 166 3.03 -8.47 7.30
CA PHE A 166 2.00 -7.86 8.15
C PHE A 166 2.45 -7.55 9.58
N ARG A 167 3.73 -7.79 9.88
CA ARG A 167 4.32 -7.60 11.22
C ARG A 167 5.69 -6.91 11.19
N THR A 168 6.20 -6.59 10.01
CA THR A 168 7.53 -5.98 9.83
C THR A 168 7.62 -4.62 10.49
N PHE A 169 6.56 -3.81 10.40
CA PHE A 169 6.55 -2.45 10.97
C PHE A 169 5.35 -2.25 11.89
N PHE A 170 4.13 -2.28 11.33
CA PHE A 170 2.90 -2.32 12.11
C PHE A 170 2.51 -3.76 12.44
N LYS A 171 1.85 -3.96 13.59
CA LYS A 171 1.33 -5.26 14.04
C LYS A 171 -0.13 -5.13 14.45
N GLY A 172 -1.00 -5.96 13.89
CA GLY A 172 -2.43 -5.93 14.18
C GLY A 172 -3.19 -4.87 13.36
N LEU A 173 -4.45 -4.63 13.70
CA LEU A 173 -5.16 -3.46 13.20
C LEU A 173 -4.46 -2.18 13.68
N PRO A 174 -4.51 -1.08 12.90
CA PRO A 174 -4.09 0.21 13.42
C PRO A 174 -4.83 0.50 14.73
N LYS A 175 -4.09 0.63 15.82
CA LYS A 175 -4.67 1.13 17.06
C LYS A 175 -5.20 2.54 16.82
N ASN A 176 -6.24 2.93 17.56
CA ASN A 176 -6.79 4.29 17.47
C ASN A 176 -5.73 5.39 17.72
N GLU A 177 -4.66 5.11 18.47
CA GLU A 177 -3.53 6.03 18.65
C GLU A 177 -2.65 6.21 17.39
N TYR A 178 -2.64 5.24 16.47
CA TYR A 178 -1.91 5.30 15.20
C TYR A 178 -2.71 6.02 14.11
N LEU A 179 -4.04 5.99 14.23
CA LEU A 179 -4.93 6.78 13.39
C LEU A 179 -4.95 8.18 14.02
N LYS A 180 -4.22 9.15 13.46
CA LYS A 180 -4.28 10.57 13.88
C LYS A 180 -5.65 11.17 13.52
N ILE A 181 -6.70 10.64 14.16
CA ILE A 181 -8.11 10.97 13.98
C ILE A 181 -8.35 12.27 14.75
N GLU A 182 -8.86 13.29 14.08
CA GLU A 182 -9.27 14.53 14.71
C GLU A 182 -10.36 14.26 15.77
N GLU A 183 -10.44 15.08 16.82
CA GLU A 183 -11.38 14.85 17.93
C GLU A 183 -12.86 14.78 17.48
N ASN A 184 -13.19 15.44 16.37
CA ASN A 184 -14.49 15.46 15.72
C ASN A 184 -14.72 14.32 14.70
N GLN A 185 -13.69 13.54 14.36
CA GLN A 185 -13.77 12.51 13.34
C GLN A 185 -14.31 11.21 13.95
N LYS A 186 -15.35 10.64 13.31
CA LYS A 186 -16.04 9.45 13.81
C LYS A 186 -15.08 8.26 13.88
N ARG A 187 -14.93 7.68 15.07
CA ARG A 187 -14.21 6.42 15.28
C ARG A 187 -15.10 5.25 14.87
N LEU A 188 -14.49 4.16 14.41
CA LEU A 188 -15.20 2.90 14.25
C LEU A 188 -15.68 2.42 15.64
N PRO A 189 -16.94 1.99 15.79
CA PRO A 189 -17.41 1.38 17.04
C PRO A 189 -16.55 0.17 17.43
N ASP A 190 -16.36 -0.07 18.72
CA ASP A 190 -15.59 -1.24 19.20
C ASP A 190 -16.17 -2.58 18.72
N THR A 191 -17.49 -2.64 18.54
CA THR A 191 -18.19 -3.81 17.97
C THR A 191 -17.78 -4.07 16.52
N VAL A 192 -17.61 -3.01 15.73
CA VAL A 192 -17.13 -3.07 14.35
C VAL A 192 -15.67 -3.52 14.32
N LEU A 193 -14.82 -2.95 15.16
CA LEU A 193 -13.41 -3.36 15.26
C LEU A 193 -13.31 -4.84 15.62
N LYS A 194 -14.05 -5.28 16.64
CA LYS A 194 -14.11 -6.70 17.03
C LYS A 194 -14.64 -7.59 15.93
N PHE A 195 -15.71 -7.20 15.23
CA PHE A 195 -16.22 -7.95 14.07
C PHE A 195 -15.17 -8.08 12.97
N VAL A 196 -14.45 -7.00 12.63
CA VAL A 196 -13.36 -7.07 11.66
C VAL A 196 -12.27 -8.03 12.16
N GLU A 197 -11.87 -7.95 13.42
CA GLU A 197 -10.87 -8.84 14.04
C GLU A 197 -11.30 -10.31 14.21
N GLN A 198 -12.60 -10.58 14.30
CA GLN A 198 -13.15 -11.90 14.61
C GLN A 198 -13.84 -12.59 13.43
N GLU A 199 -14.31 -11.88 12.41
CA GLU A 199 -15.00 -12.47 11.25
C GLU A 199 -14.16 -12.29 9.98
N LYS A 200 -13.59 -11.10 9.78
CA LYS A 200 -12.70 -10.83 8.63
C LYS A 200 -11.24 -11.21 8.87
N TRP A 201 -10.90 -11.77 10.04
CA TRP A 201 -9.51 -11.81 10.53
C TRP A 201 -9.06 -13.06 11.33
N PRO A 202 -9.91 -14.05 11.71
CA PRO A 202 -9.41 -15.34 12.21
C PRO A 202 -8.91 -16.25 11.06
N HIS A 203 -9.54 -16.13 9.89
CA HIS A 203 -9.13 -16.79 8.63
C HIS A 203 -9.16 -15.84 7.43
N GLY A 204 -9.71 -14.64 7.61
CA GLY A 204 -9.84 -13.67 6.54
C GLY A 204 -8.49 -13.03 6.24
N THR A 205 -8.14 -13.17 4.98
CA THR A 205 -6.95 -12.62 4.38
C THR A 205 -7.07 -11.11 4.47
N TYR A 206 -5.99 -10.40 4.86
CA TYR A 206 -5.78 -9.19 4.07
C TYR A 206 -5.75 -9.68 2.64
N SER A 207 -6.51 -9.02 1.79
CA SER A 207 -6.62 -9.19 0.34
C SER A 207 -5.27 -9.09 -0.40
N PHE A 208 -4.15 -9.37 0.24
CA PHE A 208 -2.85 -9.42 -0.36
C PHE A 208 -2.61 -10.85 -0.81
N VAL A 209 -2.48 -11.02 -2.11
CA VAL A 209 -1.91 -12.24 -2.67
C VAL A 209 -0.45 -11.96 -3.01
N GLY A 210 0.38 -12.98 -2.90
CA GLY A 210 1.80 -12.87 -3.16
C GLY A 210 2.28 -13.94 -4.12
N MET A 211 3.34 -13.63 -4.86
CA MET A 211 4.05 -14.56 -5.72
C MET A 211 5.51 -14.65 -5.29
N LYS A 212 5.97 -15.89 -5.08
CA LYS A 212 7.38 -16.16 -4.77
C LYS A 212 8.17 -16.49 -6.03
N VAL A 213 9.29 -15.81 -6.22
CA VAL A 213 10.27 -16.05 -7.29
C VAL A 213 11.62 -16.29 -6.63
N LYS A 214 12.30 -17.39 -6.99
CA LYS A 214 13.56 -17.81 -6.35
C LYS A 214 13.51 -17.82 -4.82
N GLY A 215 12.39 -18.29 -4.25
CA GLY A 215 12.19 -18.46 -2.80
C GLY A 215 11.80 -17.20 -2.02
N ARG A 216 11.91 -16.00 -2.60
CA ARG A 216 11.51 -14.73 -1.96
C ARG A 216 10.15 -14.25 -2.47
N LEU A 217 9.44 -13.46 -1.67
CA LEU A 217 8.25 -12.74 -2.11
C LEU A 217 8.70 -11.64 -3.09
N ALA A 218 8.41 -11.82 -4.39
CA ALA A 218 8.88 -10.93 -5.45
C ALA A 218 7.78 -10.02 -5.99
N CYS A 219 6.53 -10.45 -5.87
CA CYS A 219 5.37 -9.66 -6.24
C CYS A 219 4.29 -9.77 -5.17
N VAL A 220 3.63 -8.65 -4.90
CA VAL A 220 2.46 -8.54 -4.02
C VAL A 220 1.38 -7.82 -4.79
N ALA A 221 0.15 -8.33 -4.73
CA ALA A 221 -1.02 -7.64 -5.24
C ALA A 221 -2.01 -7.37 -4.12
N SER A 222 -2.45 -6.12 -4.00
CA SER A 222 -3.40 -5.63 -3.00
C SER A 222 -4.70 -5.16 -3.66
N PRO A 223 -5.84 -5.13 -2.95
CA PRO A 223 -7.12 -4.77 -3.53
C PRO A 223 -7.15 -3.30 -3.95
N ILE A 224 -7.08 -2.36 -3.01
CA ILE A 224 -6.88 -0.95 -3.32
C ILE A 224 -6.00 -0.37 -2.22
N CYS A 225 -4.82 0.08 -2.58
CA CYS A 225 -3.92 0.81 -1.69
C CYS A 225 -4.08 2.32 -1.90
N ALA A 226 -4.15 2.77 -3.15
CA ALA A 226 -4.11 4.18 -3.51
C ALA A 226 -5.26 5.02 -2.91
N MET A 227 -6.45 4.44 -2.73
CA MET A 227 -7.56 5.11 -2.04
C MET A 227 -7.23 5.50 -0.60
N GLY A 228 -6.40 4.71 0.10
CA GLY A 228 -6.00 4.98 1.47
C GLY A 228 -5.02 6.13 1.63
N TRP A 229 -4.31 6.50 0.54
CA TRP A 229 -3.31 7.57 0.55
C TRP A 229 -3.60 8.73 -0.41
N GLY A 230 -4.68 8.67 -1.20
CA GLY A 230 -5.04 9.73 -2.15
C GLY A 230 -5.52 11.01 -1.45
N ARG A 231 -4.80 12.11 -1.65
CA ARG A 231 -5.11 13.44 -1.12
C ARG A 231 -5.33 14.45 -2.24
N ASP A 232 -6.18 15.45 -1.99
CA ASP A 232 -6.38 16.57 -2.91
C ASP A 232 -5.30 17.63 -2.76
N GLU A 233 -5.38 18.69 -3.57
CA GLU A 233 -4.44 19.82 -3.57
C GLU A 233 -4.38 20.58 -2.23
N PHE A 234 -5.39 20.42 -1.37
CA PHE A 234 -5.47 21.00 -0.03
C PHE A 234 -5.03 20.02 1.07
N GLY A 235 -4.63 18.79 0.69
CA GLY A 235 -4.19 17.74 1.60
C GLY A 235 -5.32 16.95 2.26
N ALA A 236 -6.58 17.17 1.86
CA ALA A 236 -7.72 16.40 2.33
C ALA A 236 -7.82 15.06 1.59
N TRP A 237 -8.32 14.01 2.25
CA TRP A 237 -8.48 12.69 1.65
C TRP A 237 -9.56 12.70 0.54
N ILE A 238 -9.24 12.24 -0.67
CA ILE A 238 -10.14 12.34 -1.84
C ILE A 238 -11.36 11.40 -1.74
N PRO A 239 -11.21 10.08 -1.54
CA PRO A 239 -12.36 9.20 -1.41
C PRO A 239 -12.75 9.01 0.07
N PRO A 240 -14.01 9.23 0.47
CA PRO A 240 -14.50 8.72 1.74
C PRO A 240 -14.51 7.18 1.69
N ILE A 241 -13.62 6.53 2.45
CA ILE A 241 -13.64 5.07 2.59
C ILE A 241 -14.79 4.70 3.52
N SER A 242 -15.79 4.02 2.98
CA SER A 242 -16.97 3.57 3.72
C SER A 242 -16.99 2.06 3.81
N PHE A 243 -17.18 1.52 5.02
CA PHE A 243 -17.42 0.09 5.24
C PHE A 243 -18.91 -0.13 5.43
N ARG A 244 -19.49 -1.10 4.70
CA ARG A 244 -20.81 -1.62 5.02
C ARG A 244 -20.64 -2.87 5.87
N ILE A 245 -21.19 -2.83 7.08
CA ILE A 245 -21.18 -3.94 8.02
C ILE A 245 -22.61 -4.42 8.13
N ARG A 246 -22.82 -5.69 7.79
CA ARG A 246 -24.12 -6.33 7.97
C ARG A 246 -24.09 -7.01 9.32
N GLU A 247 -24.74 -6.40 10.31
CA GLU A 247 -25.06 -7.07 11.56
C GLU A 247 -25.99 -8.25 11.21
N SER A 248 -25.62 -9.46 11.65
CA SER A 248 -26.37 -10.67 11.32
C SER A 248 -27.85 -10.51 11.66
N PRO A 249 -28.79 -10.96 10.81
CA PRO A 249 -30.16 -11.07 11.24
C PRO A 249 -30.19 -12.12 12.34
N GLU A 250 -30.60 -11.71 13.53
CA GLU A 250 -30.99 -12.62 14.59
C GLU A 250 -31.98 -13.62 13.99
N ASN A 251 -31.58 -14.89 13.95
CA ASN A 251 -32.33 -16.02 13.41
C ASN A 251 -32.55 -16.00 11.88
N LYS A 252 -31.82 -16.87 11.18
CA LYS A 252 -32.44 -17.99 10.42
C LYS A 252 -31.36 -18.93 9.89
N SER A 253 -31.54 -20.19 10.26
CA SER A 253 -30.92 -21.40 9.74
C SER A 253 -30.92 -21.45 8.21
N GLY A 254 -29.85 -20.98 7.57
CA GLY A 254 -29.67 -21.08 6.14
C GLY A 254 -28.22 -20.82 5.78
N ASP A 255 -27.65 -21.66 4.92
CA ASP A 255 -26.25 -21.65 4.48
C ASP A 255 -25.81 -20.24 4.01
N PHE A 256 -25.14 -19.55 4.93
CA PHE A 256 -24.60 -18.20 4.77
C PHE A 256 -23.66 -18.11 3.57
N GLY A 257 -22.93 -19.19 3.27
CA GLY A 257 -22.02 -19.29 2.14
C GLY A 257 -22.71 -19.28 0.77
N GLN A 258 -23.93 -19.82 0.67
CA GLN A 258 -24.71 -19.75 -0.57
C GLN A 258 -25.39 -18.39 -0.78
N SER A 259 -25.87 -17.77 0.29
CA SER A 259 -26.59 -16.50 0.23
C SER A 259 -25.66 -15.33 -0.16
N LEU A 260 -24.41 -15.34 0.28
CA LEU A 260 -23.38 -14.38 -0.15
C LEU A 260 -23.06 -14.46 -1.64
N LYS A 261 -23.13 -15.65 -2.25
CA LYS A 261 -22.92 -15.84 -3.69
C LYS A 261 -24.08 -15.30 -4.53
N LEU A 262 -25.27 -15.17 -3.93
CA LEU A 262 -26.50 -14.71 -4.58
C LEU A 262 -26.81 -13.22 -4.32
N ALA A 263 -26.07 -12.57 -3.42
CA ALA A 263 -26.20 -11.14 -3.15
C ALA A 263 -25.63 -10.31 -4.33
N SER A 264 -26.42 -10.16 -5.39
CA SER A 264 -26.17 -9.25 -6.50
C SER A 264 -26.86 -7.90 -6.27
N PHE A 265 -26.51 -6.88 -7.06
CA PHE A 265 -27.13 -5.54 -7.05
C PHE A 265 -28.66 -5.55 -7.21
N ALA A 266 -29.24 -6.62 -7.77
CA ALA A 266 -30.69 -6.77 -7.93
C ALA A 266 -31.37 -7.39 -6.69
N GLY A 267 -30.60 -7.83 -5.69
CA GLY A 267 -31.11 -8.29 -4.41
C GLY A 267 -31.61 -7.11 -3.57
N GLY A 268 -32.75 -7.29 -2.92
CA GLY A 268 -33.35 -6.26 -2.07
C GLY A 268 -32.35 -5.73 -1.03
N THR A 269 -32.32 -4.41 -0.87
CA THR A 269 -31.55 -3.73 0.17
C THR A 269 -32.03 -4.23 1.52
N PHE A 270 -31.11 -4.77 2.33
CA PHE A 270 -31.44 -5.18 3.68
C PHE A 270 -31.35 -3.95 4.59
N GLU A 271 -32.48 -3.43 5.03
CA GLU A 271 -32.49 -2.41 6.08
C GLU A 271 -32.12 -3.05 7.42
N VAL A 272 -31.18 -2.43 8.12
CA VAL A 272 -30.80 -2.80 9.49
C VAL A 272 -31.53 -1.82 10.40
N THR A 273 -32.42 -2.33 11.24
CA THR A 273 -33.05 -1.54 12.29
C THR A 273 -32.00 -1.24 13.37
N ARG A 274 -31.87 0.04 13.74
CA ARG A 274 -31.02 0.48 14.86
C ARG A 274 -31.50 -0.04 16.20
#